data_AF-A0A1V4MC06-F1
#
_entry.id   AF-A0A1V4MC06-F1
#
_cell.length_a   1.000
_cell.length_b   1.000
_cell.length_c   1.000
_cell.angle_alpha   90.00
_cell.angle_beta   90.00
_cell.angle_gamma   90.00
#
_symmetry.space_group_name_H-M   'P 1'
#
loop_
_entity.id
_entity.type
_entity.pdbx_description
1 polymer ?
#
loop_
_entity_poly.entity_id
_entity_poly.type
_entity_poly.pdbx_seq_one_letter_code
_entity_poly.pdbx_strand_id
1 'polypeptide(L)' 'MNITLSADKELVKRAREYAAQHGTSLNQIIREYMKQFSSMSNIEKNAEEFARLAREQGGAGPEGFVFDREDAHIRKRI' A
#
# COMPACT_ATOMS: atom_id res chain seq x y z
N MET A 1 11.39 -6.99 15.37
CA MET A 1 12.12 -5.90 16.06
C MET A 1 11.23 -5.34 17.15
N ASN A 2 11.76 -5.04 18.33
CA ASN A 2 11.02 -4.43 19.43
C ASN A 2 11.32 -2.93 19.49
N ILE A 3 10.28 -2.12 19.75
CA ILE A 3 10.38 -0.67 19.86
C ILE A 3 9.86 -0.28 21.25
N THR A 4 10.58 0.60 21.92
CA THR A 4 10.14 1.20 23.20
C THR A 4 9.57 2.58 22.90
N LEU A 5 8.33 2.83 23.32
CA LEU A 5 7.63 4.10 23.12
C LEU A 5 7.28 4.70 24.48
N SER A 6 7.70 5.94 24.71
CA SER A 6 7.28 6.73 25.87
C SER A 6 5.97 7.44 25.55
N ALA A 7 4.97 7.32 26.43
CA ALA A 7 3.67 7.95 26.30
C ALA A 7 3.07 8.22 27.68
N ASP A 8 2.07 9.10 27.73
CA ASP A 8 1.31 9.35 28.95
C ASP A 8 0.64 8.06 29.48
N LYS A 9 0.63 7.88 30.82
CA LYS A 9 0.15 6.65 31.45
C LYS A 9 -1.35 6.46 31.24
N GLU A 10 -2.14 7.52 31.37
CA GLU A 10 -3.60 7.44 31.18
C GLU A 10 -3.94 7.19 29.72
N LEU A 11 -3.18 7.78 28.79
CA LEU A 11 -3.29 7.47 27.36
C LEU A 11 -3.05 5.98 27.09
N VAL A 12 -1.97 5.39 27.61
CA VAL A 12 -1.66 3.96 27.42
C VAL A 12 -2.75 3.08 28.01
N LYS A 13 -3.29 3.44 29.18
CA LYS A 13 -4.37 2.70 29.82
C LYS A 13 -5.63 2.69 28.96
N ARG A 14 -6.11 3.87 28.54
CA ARG A 14 -7.30 4.01 27.69
C ARG A 14 -7.14 3.28 26.36
N ALA A 15 -5.97 3.36 25.76
CA ALA A 15 -5.71 2.69 24.48
C ALA A 15 -5.71 1.16 24.63
N ARG A 16 -5.24 0.62 25.76
CA ARG A 16 -5.33 -0.83 26.06
C ARG A 16 -6.77 -1.27 26.31
N GLU A 17 -7.55 -0.50 27.05
CA GLU A 17 -8.98 -0.78 27.29
C GLU A 17 -9.76 -0.81 25.98
N TYR A 18 -9.54 0.19 25.13
CA TYR A 18 -10.13 0.24 23.79
C TYR A 18 -9.74 -0.99 22.96
N ALA A 19 -8.45 -1.35 22.93
CA ALA A 19 -7.97 -2.51 22.18
C ALA A 19 -8.64 -3.81 22.67
N ALA A 20 -8.74 -4.00 23.99
CA ALA A 20 -9.37 -5.17 24.58
C ALA A 20 -10.85 -5.28 24.21
N GLN A 21 -11.60 -4.17 24.24
CA GLN A 21 -13.00 -4.12 23.81
C GLN A 21 -13.19 -4.50 22.33
N HIS A 22 -12.17 -4.29 21.50
CA HIS A 22 -12.17 -4.64 20.07
C HIS A 22 -11.47 -5.97 19.77
N GLY A 23 -11.22 -6.81 20.78
CA GLY A 23 -10.61 -8.13 20.60
C GLY A 23 -9.16 -8.08 20.08
N THR A 24 -8.43 -7.00 20.34
CA THR A 24 -7.06 -6.78 19.88
C THR A 24 -6.14 -6.29 21.00
N SER A 25 -4.90 -5.92 20.68
CA SER A 25 -3.95 -5.34 21.63
C SER A 25 -3.41 -4.01 21.14
N LEU A 26 -3.00 -3.14 22.08
CA LEU A 26 -2.35 -1.87 21.76
C LEU A 26 -1.17 -2.06 20.79
N ASN A 27 -0.36 -3.09 21.01
CA ASN A 27 0.77 -3.39 20.14
C ASN A 27 0.32 -3.78 18.72
N GLN A 28 -0.80 -4.49 18.59
CA GLN A 28 -1.35 -4.83 17.27
C GLN A 28 -1.88 -3.59 16.56
N ILE A 29 -2.58 -2.71 17.25
CA ILE A 29 -3.05 -1.43 16.70
C ILE A 29 -1.86 -0.59 16.22
N ILE A 30 -0.82 -0.44 17.03
CA ILE A 30 0.40 0.30 16.66
C ILE A 30 1.04 -0.32 15.42
N ARG A 31 1.13 -1.66 15.35
CA ARG A 31 1.68 -2.34 14.17
C ARG A 31 0.88 -2.05 12.90
N GLU A 32 -0.45 -2.12 12.96
CA GLU A 32 -1.29 -1.84 11.79
C GLU A 32 -1.19 -0.37 11.38
N TYR A 33 -1.16 0.56 12.34
CA TYR A 33 -0.97 1.97 12.05
C TYR A 33 0.40 2.24 11.38
N MET A 34 1.47 1.61 11.87
CA MET A 34 2.79 1.72 11.25
C MET A 34 2.81 1.15 9.81
N LYS A 35 2.12 0.04 9.55
CA LYS A 35 1.99 -0.50 8.19
C LYS A 35 1.28 0.49 7.28
N GLN A 36 0.13 1.01 7.70
CA GLN A 36 -0.63 2.01 6.93
C GLN A 36 0.22 3.26 6.66
N PHE A 37 0.89 3.77 7.68
CA PHE A 37 1.77 4.93 7.53
C PHE A 37 2.95 4.65 6.58
N SER A 38 3.59 3.48 6.67
CA SER A 38 4.64 3.11 5.72
C SER A 38 4.13 2.91 4.29
N SER A 39 2.88 2.45 4.12
CA SER A 39 2.28 2.33 2.80
C SER A 39 1.96 3.68 2.16
N MET A 40 1.75 4.74 2.96
CA MET A 40 1.65 6.11 2.44
C MET A 40 2.97 6.57 1.81
N SER A 41 4.12 6.21 2.36
CA SER A 41 5.43 6.52 1.77
C SER A 41 5.68 5.86 0.40
N ASN A 42 4.84 4.89 0.02
CA ASN A 42 4.86 4.32 -1.32
C ASN A 42 4.03 5.13 -2.31
N ILE A 43 3.20 6.09 -1.90
CA ILE A 43 2.36 6.84 -2.85
C ILE A 43 3.23 7.67 -3.79
N GLU A 44 4.17 8.43 -3.25
CA GLU A 44 5.09 9.26 -4.05
C GLU A 44 5.98 8.37 -4.92
N LYS A 45 6.53 7.29 -4.35
CA LYS A 45 7.34 6.32 -5.11
C LYS A 45 6.56 5.61 -6.21
N ASN A 46 5.30 5.24 -5.95
CA ASN A 46 4.43 4.62 -6.93
C ASN A 46 4.05 5.62 -8.04
N ALA A 47 3.84 6.89 -7.69
CA ALA A 47 3.55 7.95 -8.65
C ALA A 47 4.77 8.24 -9.53
N GLU A 48 5.97 8.31 -8.95
CA GLU A 48 7.24 8.45 -9.67
C GLU A 48 7.47 7.25 -10.60
N GLU A 49 7.28 6.04 -10.09
CA GLU A 49 7.43 4.81 -10.87
C GLU A 49 6.41 4.74 -12.01
N PHE A 50 5.16 5.11 -11.76
CA PHE A 50 4.13 5.23 -12.79
C PHE A 50 4.55 6.24 -13.87
N ALA A 51 5.00 7.44 -13.48
CA ALA A 51 5.44 8.47 -14.41
C ALA A 51 6.69 8.05 -15.21
N ARG A 52 7.57 7.24 -14.61
CA ARG A 52 8.72 6.63 -15.30
C ARG A 52 8.24 5.61 -16.32
N LEU A 53 7.41 4.65 -15.92
CA LEU A 53 6.86 3.61 -16.81
C LEU A 53 6.05 4.21 -17.96
N ALA A 54 5.23 5.23 -17.71
CA ALA A 54 4.45 5.89 -18.76
C ALA A 54 5.33 6.58 -19.82
N ARG A 55 6.48 7.14 -19.41
CA ARG A 55 7.44 7.78 -20.32
C ARG A 55 8.30 6.77 -21.07
N GLU A 56 8.78 5.74 -20.38
CA GLU A 56 9.78 4.81 -20.91
C GLU A 56 9.16 3.58 -21.60
N GLN A 57 7.97 3.17 -21.16
CA GLN A 57 7.26 1.98 -21.62
C GLN A 57 5.89 2.30 -22.23
N GLY A 58 5.71 3.55 -22.69
CA GLY A 58 4.56 3.90 -23.51
C GLY A 58 4.48 2.94 -24.71
N GLY A 59 3.30 2.33 -24.92
CA GLY A 59 3.10 1.42 -26.04
C GLY A 59 3.20 2.17 -27.37
N ALA A 60 3.94 1.62 -28.33
CA ALA A 60 3.87 2.03 -29.72
C ALA A 60 2.93 1.06 -30.45
N GLY A 61 1.67 1.45 -30.59
CA GLY A 61 0.72 0.75 -31.44
C GLY A 61 0.99 1.07 -32.92
N PRO A 62 0.68 0.15 -33.85
CA PRO A 62 0.63 0.49 -35.27
C PRO A 62 -0.36 1.65 -35.52
N GLU A 63 -0.17 2.37 -36.62
CA GLU A 63 -1.10 3.43 -37.01
C GLU A 63 -2.53 2.85 -37.15
N GLY A 64 -3.50 3.52 -36.51
CA GLY A 64 -4.88 3.05 -36.46
C GLY A 64 -5.16 1.92 -35.45
N PHE A 65 -4.23 1.64 -34.52
CA PHE A 65 -4.48 0.67 -33.45
C PHE A 65 -5.74 1.01 -32.64
N VAL A 66 -6.66 0.06 -32.57
CA VAL A 66 -7.83 0.10 -31.69
C VAL A 66 -7.68 -1.05 -30.70
N PHE A 67 -7.79 -0.73 -29.41
CA PHE A 67 -7.71 -1.74 -28.37
C PHE A 67 -8.90 -2.70 -28.47
N ASP A 68 -8.61 -3.99 -28.63
CA ASP A 68 -9.56 -5.09 -28.46
C ASP A 68 -9.22 -5.87 -27.18
N ARG A 69 -10.21 -6.08 -26.33
CA ARG A 69 -10.05 -6.81 -25.07
C ARG A 69 -9.73 -8.29 -25.32
N GLU A 70 -10.35 -8.89 -26.32
CA GLU A 70 -10.19 -10.32 -26.61
C GLU A 70 -8.77 -10.61 -27.08
N ASP A 71 -8.19 -9.72 -27.89
CA ASP A 71 -6.78 -9.80 -28.31
C ASP A 71 -5.80 -9.77 -27.12
N ALA A 72 -6.10 -8.97 -26.09
CA ALA A 72 -5.28 -8.91 -24.88
C ALA A 72 -5.35 -10.19 -24.02
N HIS A 73 -6.40 -11.00 -24.18
CA HIS A 73 -6.55 -12.28 -23.48
C HIS A 73 -5.90 -13.46 -24.21
N ILE A 74 -5.47 -13.29 -25.47
CA ILE A 74 -4.74 -14.30 -26.23
C ILE A 74 -3.35 -14.47 -25.61
N ARG A 75 -3.19 -15.48 -24.75
CA ARG A 75 -1.87 -15.91 -24.29
C ARG A 75 -1.13 -16.53 -25.46
N LYS A 76 -0.16 -15.81 -26.05
CA LYS A 76 0.83 -16.44 -26.92
C LYS A 76 1.55 -17.52 -26.11
N ARG A 77 1.33 -18.78 -26.48
CA ARG A 77 2.08 -19.91 -25.94
C ARG A 77 3.53 -19.74 -26.44
N ILE A 78 4.41 -19.38 -25.52
CA ILE A 78 5.87 -19.27 -25.74
C ILE A 78 6.45 -20.68 -25.78
#